data_AF-A0A928DT34-F1
#
_entry.id   AF-A0A928DT34-F1
#
_cell.length_a   1.000
_cell.length_b   1.000
_cell.length_c   1.000
_cell.angle_alpha   90.00
_cell.angle_beta   90.00
_cell.angle_gamma   90.00
#
_symmetry.space_group_name_H-M   'P 1'
#
loop_
_entity.id
_entity.type
_entity.pdbx_description
1 polymer ?
#
loop_
_entity_poly.entity_id
_entity_poly.type
_entity_poly.pdbx_seq_one_letter_code
_entity_poly.pdbx_strand_id
1 'polypeptide(L)'
;MKKTKTTVLTVIALLASLASVTPFTSFTGSVQAQTVSAEKKPIPAFIFGQNLEHTRSAVQGGISAQLVKNRKFAGKPSREGVLMMWEPYGTRAFYQHATFSCTRHAARSRMWRQNEHGSQVIGSLESNGEAGICQGNIGIRGGVAHTFKAVVSTLHPVDSTMVLRVADADGNVLAEREFTVNTKDVRTWTRISLDLMVEKDTMAKIFVGVKGKKYCAVGAVSLMPADNFHGMRADVVENLRDIGTSIVRWPGGNFAGEYRWRDGLIADPDERAPIQSYTEIETHPHSLGYDSNDIGMEDVIALCEKIGAVPFFTINAYWESPQDSVDWVKACKGRVKLWSLGNEMGHAHMEGPKSPEGYTAMVRPHAEAMLKEDPSLKIIASGHY
;
A
#
# COMPACT_ATOMS: atom_id res chain seq x y z
N MET A 1 47.27 9.97 -31.60
CA MET A 1 46.95 11.32 -31.06
C MET A 1 46.53 12.25 -32.19
N LYS A 2 45.23 12.51 -32.36
CA LYS A 2 44.73 13.62 -33.19
C LYS A 2 44.18 14.67 -32.23
N LYS A 3 44.80 15.84 -32.19
CA LYS A 3 44.31 17.00 -31.41
C LYS A 3 43.31 17.74 -32.28
N THR A 4 42.03 17.67 -31.96
CA THR A 4 41.00 18.52 -32.58
C THR A 4 40.80 19.73 -31.67
N LYS A 5 41.08 20.94 -32.18
CA LYS A 5 40.78 22.20 -31.47
C LYS A 5 39.36 22.63 -31.86
N THR A 6 38.44 22.64 -30.91
CA THR A 6 37.12 23.26 -31.07
C THR A 6 37.09 24.53 -30.25
N THR A 7 36.88 25.68 -30.90
CA THR A 7 36.71 26.97 -30.23
C THR A 7 35.21 27.16 -29.97
N VAL A 8 34.81 27.26 -28.71
CA VAL A 8 33.43 27.62 -28.32
C VAL A 8 33.44 29.07 -27.87
N LEU A 9 32.70 29.94 -28.55
CA LEU A 9 32.40 31.30 -28.08
C LEU A 9 31.11 31.26 -27.26
N THR A 10 31.20 31.55 -25.97
CA THR A 10 30.03 31.79 -25.12
C THR A 10 29.80 33.30 -25.04
N VAL A 11 28.71 33.80 -25.63
CA VAL A 11 28.26 35.19 -25.46
C VAL A 11 27.28 35.23 -24.30
N ILE A 12 27.68 35.81 -23.18
CA ILE A 12 26.77 36.13 -22.07
C ILE A 12 26.38 37.61 -22.24
N ALA A 13 25.14 37.85 -22.61
CA ALA A 13 24.56 39.20 -22.60
C ALA A 13 24.02 39.49 -21.20
N LEU A 14 24.53 40.53 -20.54
CA LEU A 14 23.91 41.10 -19.34
C LEU A 14 23.64 42.59 -19.57
N LEU A 15 22.39 42.99 -19.33
CA LEU A 15 21.88 44.35 -19.46
C LEU A 15 22.43 45.29 -18.37
N ALA A 16 22.97 46.41 -18.85
CA ALA A 16 23.21 47.73 -18.29
C ALA A 16 23.10 47.99 -16.75
N SER A 17 24.19 48.54 -16.21
CA SER A 17 24.15 49.74 -15.36
C SER A 17 25.40 50.61 -15.59
N LEU A 18 25.19 51.93 -15.73
CA LEU A 18 26.22 52.92 -16.02
C LEU A 18 27.10 53.18 -14.78
N ALA A 19 28.32 52.66 -14.77
CA ALA A 19 29.44 53.22 -14.01
C ALA A 19 30.78 52.69 -14.57
N SER A 20 31.63 53.61 -15.02
CA SER A 20 33.07 53.44 -15.34
C SER A 20 33.53 52.03 -15.74
N VAL A 21 33.48 51.74 -17.05
CA VAL A 21 34.04 50.51 -17.61
C VAL A 21 35.57 50.63 -17.62
N THR A 22 36.25 49.98 -16.68
CA THR A 22 37.66 49.62 -16.84
C THR A 22 37.76 48.62 -18.00
N PRO A 23 38.76 48.73 -18.89
CA PRO A 23 38.90 47.77 -19.99
C PRO A 23 39.17 46.39 -19.38
N PHE A 24 38.23 45.46 -19.55
CA PHE A 24 38.43 44.07 -19.20
C PHE A 24 39.60 43.54 -20.04
N THR A 25 40.71 43.20 -19.40
CA THR A 25 41.76 42.40 -20.02
C THR A 25 41.14 41.06 -20.43
N SER A 26 41.04 40.82 -21.73
CA SER A 26 40.62 39.53 -22.27
C SER A 26 41.66 38.48 -21.87
N PHE A 27 41.28 37.58 -20.95
CA PHE A 27 42.12 36.45 -20.59
C PHE A 27 41.89 35.31 -21.59
N THR A 28 42.79 35.15 -22.57
CA THR A 28 42.81 33.95 -23.41
C THR A 28 43.53 32.83 -22.66
N GLY A 29 42.79 32.11 -21.84
CA GLY A 29 43.23 30.84 -21.25
C GLY A 29 42.88 29.68 -22.18
N SER A 30 43.87 28.86 -22.55
CA SER A 30 43.58 27.57 -23.18
C SER A 30 43.18 26.55 -22.13
N VAL A 31 41.90 26.19 -22.06
CA VAL A 31 41.47 25.02 -21.26
C VAL A 31 41.94 23.77 -22.00
N GLN A 32 42.99 23.13 -21.48
CA GLN A 32 43.32 21.77 -21.90
C GLN A 32 42.38 20.81 -21.17
N ALA A 33 41.23 20.50 -21.78
CA ALA A 33 40.45 19.35 -21.36
C ALA A 33 41.28 18.10 -21.65
N GLN A 34 41.89 17.52 -20.62
CA GLN A 34 42.39 16.14 -20.73
C GLN A 34 41.16 15.25 -20.86
N THR A 35 40.93 14.74 -22.07
CA THR A 35 40.05 13.58 -22.24
C THR A 35 40.80 12.41 -21.63
N VAL A 36 40.63 12.20 -20.33
CA VAL A 36 41.04 10.95 -19.70
C VAL A 36 40.17 9.89 -20.35
N SER A 37 40.75 9.03 -21.19
CA SER A 37 40.06 7.85 -21.68
C SER A 37 39.96 6.87 -20.52
N ALA A 38 39.12 7.21 -19.54
CA ALA A 38 38.70 6.26 -18.54
C ALA A 38 37.96 5.16 -19.30
N GLU A 39 38.35 3.91 -19.03
CA GLU A 39 37.63 2.74 -19.49
C GLU A 39 36.15 2.91 -19.13
N LYS A 40 35.28 3.01 -20.13
CA LYS A 40 33.85 3.25 -19.92
C LYS A 40 33.26 2.01 -19.25
N LYS A 41 33.21 2.00 -17.92
CA LYS A 41 32.49 0.97 -17.16
C LYS A 41 31.01 1.07 -17.54
N PRO A 42 30.33 -0.06 -17.76
CA PRO A 42 28.90 -0.05 -18.03
C PRO A 42 28.15 0.60 -16.86
N ILE A 43 27.19 1.46 -17.17
CA ILE A 43 26.31 2.05 -16.16
C ILE A 43 25.44 0.91 -15.60
N PRO A 44 25.38 0.70 -14.28
CA PRO A 44 24.52 -0.33 -13.70
C PRO A 44 23.05 -0.12 -14.08
N ALA A 45 22.37 -1.19 -14.45
CA ALA A 45 20.96 -1.15 -14.83
C ALA A 45 20.04 -0.67 -13.68
N PHE A 46 20.48 -0.81 -12.42
CA PHE A 46 19.69 -0.52 -11.22
C PHE A 46 19.96 0.86 -10.61
N ILE A 47 20.51 1.81 -11.38
CA ILE A 47 20.89 3.14 -10.88
C ILE A 47 19.67 3.99 -10.48
N PHE A 48 18.50 3.78 -11.10
CA PHE A 48 17.26 4.50 -10.80
C PHE A 48 16.16 3.53 -10.34
N GLY A 49 15.71 3.69 -9.09
CA GLY A 49 14.72 2.81 -8.47
C GLY A 49 13.81 3.52 -7.51
N GLN A 50 12.86 2.77 -6.95
CA GLN A 50 11.88 3.26 -5.99
C GLN A 50 11.97 2.48 -4.67
N ASN A 51 11.79 3.16 -3.55
CA ASN A 51 11.57 2.56 -2.25
C ASN A 51 10.09 2.71 -1.89
N LEU A 52 9.36 1.60 -1.87
CA LEU A 52 7.91 1.58 -1.67
C LEU A 52 7.58 1.19 -0.23
N GLU A 53 6.86 2.05 0.48
CA GLU A 53 6.35 1.85 1.84
C GLU A 53 5.09 2.70 2.05
N HIS A 54 4.37 2.54 3.17
CA HIS A 54 3.09 3.25 3.40
C HIS A 54 3.20 4.77 3.62
N THR A 55 4.42 5.30 3.83
CA THR A 55 4.65 6.72 4.08
C THR A 55 4.22 7.63 2.91
N ARG A 56 3.89 8.90 3.22
CA ARG A 56 3.60 9.96 2.23
C ARG A 56 2.53 9.60 1.18
N SER A 57 1.51 8.84 1.59
CA SER A 57 0.46 8.32 0.71
C SER A 57 0.97 7.42 -0.42
N ALA A 58 2.19 6.88 -0.37
CA ALA A 58 2.73 6.12 -1.51
C ALA A 58 1.93 4.84 -1.79
N VAL A 59 1.42 4.17 -0.75
CA VAL A 59 0.51 3.02 -0.88
C VAL A 59 -0.95 3.49 -0.88
N GLN A 60 -1.50 3.86 0.28
CA GLN A 60 -2.87 4.34 0.39
C GLN A 60 -2.99 5.78 -0.09
N GLY A 61 -3.86 6.04 -1.06
CA GLY A 61 -3.96 7.34 -1.76
C GLY A 61 -2.94 7.52 -2.89
N GLY A 62 -1.98 6.60 -3.03
CA GLY A 62 -0.94 6.59 -4.05
C GLY A 62 -1.19 5.48 -5.05
N ILE A 63 -0.41 4.40 -4.97
CA ILE A 63 -0.49 3.28 -5.92
C ILE A 63 -1.72 2.39 -5.69
N SER A 64 -2.29 2.32 -4.48
CA SER A 64 -3.51 1.53 -4.24
C SER A 64 -4.70 2.13 -4.99
N ALA A 65 -5.50 1.28 -5.63
CA ALA A 65 -6.78 1.64 -6.26
C ALA A 65 -7.95 1.64 -5.28
N GLN A 66 -7.73 1.28 -4.01
CA GLN A 66 -8.77 1.30 -2.99
C GLN A 66 -9.22 2.74 -2.68
N LEU A 67 -10.49 3.03 -2.93
CA LEU A 67 -11.09 4.31 -2.58
C LEU A 67 -11.67 4.33 -1.15
N VAL A 68 -12.01 3.15 -0.61
CA VAL A 68 -12.60 3.00 0.73
C VAL A 68 -11.52 2.99 1.81
N LYS A 69 -11.58 3.96 2.71
CA LYS A 69 -10.72 4.00 3.90
C LYS A 69 -11.24 3.08 4.99
N ASN A 70 -10.33 2.51 5.78
CA ASN A 70 -10.62 1.53 6.82
C ASN A 70 -11.59 0.42 6.36
N ARG A 71 -11.35 -0.11 5.16
CA ARG A 71 -12.23 -1.09 4.52
C ARG A 71 -12.49 -2.36 5.32
N LYS A 72 -11.54 -2.71 6.18
CA LYS A 72 -11.56 -3.91 7.02
C LYS A 72 -11.81 -3.58 8.49
N PHE A 73 -12.34 -2.39 8.80
CA PHE A 73 -12.91 -2.12 10.12
C PHE A 73 -11.91 -2.16 11.27
N ALA A 74 -10.63 -1.88 11.01
CA ALA A 74 -9.58 -1.90 12.02
C ALA A 74 -9.72 -0.76 13.06
N GLY A 75 -9.19 -1.01 14.25
CA GLY A 75 -9.11 -0.03 15.35
C GLY A 75 -10.38 0.15 16.16
N LYS A 76 -10.35 1.07 17.13
CA LYS A 76 -11.42 1.19 18.13
C LYS A 76 -12.66 1.89 17.55
N PRO A 77 -13.88 1.48 17.95
CA PRO A 77 -15.09 2.19 17.56
C PRO A 77 -15.19 3.56 18.22
N SER A 78 -15.90 4.47 17.56
CA SER A 78 -16.40 5.73 18.13
C SER A 78 -17.37 5.48 19.28
N ARG A 79 -17.77 6.54 19.99
CA ARG A 79 -18.76 6.46 21.07
C ARG A 79 -20.10 5.92 20.56
N GLU A 80 -20.42 6.17 19.30
CA GLU A 80 -21.62 5.73 18.60
C GLU A 80 -21.53 4.25 18.15
N GLY A 81 -20.38 3.60 18.33
CA GLY A 81 -20.16 2.19 17.96
C GLY A 81 -19.73 1.98 16.50
N VAL A 82 -19.60 3.05 15.72
CA VAL A 82 -19.11 3.04 14.33
C VAL A 82 -17.59 3.10 14.33
N LEU A 83 -16.93 2.27 13.54
CA LEU A 83 -15.48 2.25 13.44
C LEU A 83 -14.88 3.46 12.74
N MET A 84 -13.60 3.72 13.02
CA MET A 84 -12.89 4.89 12.52
C MET A 84 -13.01 5.04 11.00
N MET A 85 -13.09 6.28 10.52
CA MET A 85 -13.23 6.64 9.10
C MET A 85 -14.58 6.28 8.46
N TRP A 86 -15.57 5.87 9.25
CA TRP A 86 -16.96 5.66 8.82
C TRP A 86 -17.92 6.57 9.57
N GLU A 87 -19.03 6.93 8.93
CA GLU A 87 -20.10 7.74 9.50
C GLU A 87 -21.39 6.90 9.60
N PRO A 88 -22.17 7.03 10.69
CA PRO A 88 -23.51 6.45 10.77
C PRO A 88 -24.48 7.15 9.80
N TYR A 89 -25.50 6.44 9.32
CA TYR A 89 -26.68 7.06 8.72
C TYR A 89 -27.98 6.32 9.09
N GLY A 90 -29.10 7.02 8.97
CA GLY A 90 -30.41 6.58 9.46
C GLY A 90 -30.70 7.07 10.89
N THR A 91 -31.97 7.10 11.26
CA THR A 91 -32.47 7.74 12.50
C THR A 91 -32.47 6.83 13.73
N ARG A 92 -32.67 5.51 13.54
CA ARG A 92 -32.75 4.52 14.64
C ARG A 92 -31.86 3.33 14.36
N ALA A 93 -30.57 3.61 14.30
CA ALA A 93 -29.52 2.64 14.04
C ALA A 93 -28.86 2.13 15.33
N PHE A 94 -28.28 0.93 15.27
CA PHE A 94 -27.28 0.50 16.24
C PHE A 94 -26.06 -0.09 15.53
N TYR A 95 -24.91 0.04 16.20
CA TYR A 95 -23.62 -0.36 15.68
C TYR A 95 -22.93 -1.18 16.75
N GLN A 96 -22.46 -2.37 16.40
CA GLN A 96 -21.75 -3.22 17.34
C GLN A 96 -20.49 -3.76 16.70
N HIS A 97 -19.44 -3.84 17.49
CA HIS A 97 -18.24 -4.57 17.11
C HIS A 97 -18.57 -6.06 16.92
N ALA A 98 -18.25 -6.61 15.75
CA ALA A 98 -18.51 -8.02 15.49
C ALA A 98 -17.53 -8.91 16.26
N THR A 99 -18.03 -9.98 16.87
CA THR A 99 -17.19 -10.96 17.60
C THR A 99 -16.57 -12.03 16.69
N PHE A 100 -16.72 -11.89 15.38
CA PHE A 100 -16.24 -12.82 14.35
C PHE A 100 -15.83 -12.05 13.10
N SER A 101 -14.75 -12.47 12.45
CA SER A 101 -14.10 -11.72 11.37
C SER A 101 -14.26 -12.41 10.01
N CYS A 102 -14.30 -11.61 8.93
CA CYS A 102 -14.14 -12.10 7.55
C CYS A 102 -12.67 -12.24 7.14
N THR A 103 -11.77 -11.70 7.95
CA THR A 103 -10.33 -11.69 7.72
C THR A 103 -9.60 -12.66 8.65
N ARG A 104 -8.38 -13.05 8.27
CA ARG A 104 -7.48 -13.89 9.04
C ARG A 104 -6.02 -13.52 8.77
N HIS A 105 -5.14 -13.95 9.68
CA HIS A 105 -3.70 -13.98 9.45
C HIS A 105 -3.28 -15.37 9.00
N ALA A 106 -2.27 -15.45 8.14
CA ALA A 106 -1.73 -16.70 7.62
C ALA A 106 -0.92 -17.48 8.68
N ALA A 107 -0.29 -16.76 9.60
CA ALA A 107 0.52 -17.35 10.66
C ALA A 107 0.35 -16.58 11.97
N ARG A 108 0.65 -17.22 13.10
CA ARG A 108 0.93 -16.50 14.35
C ARG A 108 2.30 -15.84 14.22
N SER A 109 2.48 -14.64 14.76
CA SER A 109 3.77 -13.96 14.77
C SER A 109 4.04 -13.37 16.16
N ARG A 110 5.34 -13.15 16.45
CA ARG A 110 5.84 -12.72 17.76
C ARG A 110 5.48 -11.28 18.10
N MET A 111 5.15 -10.46 17.09
CA MET A 111 4.74 -9.08 17.28
C MET A 111 3.29 -9.00 17.77
N TRP A 112 3.03 -8.09 18.70
CA TRP A 112 1.73 -7.85 19.34
C TRP A 112 0.61 -7.63 18.31
N ARG A 113 -0.59 -8.13 18.65
CA ARG A 113 -1.82 -7.96 17.88
C ARG A 113 -2.78 -7.10 18.68
N GLN A 114 -3.19 -5.97 18.12
CA GLN A 114 -4.07 -5.03 18.82
C GLN A 114 -5.13 -4.52 17.85
N ASN A 115 -6.41 -4.66 18.23
CA ASN A 115 -7.54 -4.06 17.53
C ASN A 115 -7.60 -4.35 16.01
N GLU A 116 -7.14 -5.54 15.60
CA GLU A 116 -7.12 -6.06 14.21
C GLU A 116 -8.51 -6.62 13.82
N HIS A 117 -9.50 -5.75 13.95
CA HIS A 117 -10.88 -6.04 13.65
C HIS A 117 -11.06 -6.31 12.16
N GLY A 118 -12.09 -7.07 11.80
CA GLY A 118 -12.36 -7.42 10.39
C GLY A 118 -13.81 -7.30 9.98
N SER A 119 -14.67 -6.73 10.84
CA SER A 119 -16.10 -6.59 10.59
C SER A 119 -16.83 -5.68 11.59
N GLN A 120 -17.93 -5.10 11.12
CA GLN A 120 -18.86 -4.24 11.87
C GLN A 120 -20.28 -4.80 11.76
N VAL A 121 -21.01 -4.88 12.87
CA VAL A 121 -22.46 -5.09 12.81
C VAL A 121 -23.16 -3.75 12.63
N ILE A 122 -24.04 -3.68 11.63
CA ILE A 122 -24.97 -2.57 11.40
C ILE A 122 -26.41 -3.06 11.58
N GLY A 123 -27.26 -2.26 12.19
CA GLY A 123 -28.65 -2.62 12.42
C GLY A 123 -29.61 -1.44 12.39
N SER A 124 -30.81 -1.69 11.88
CA SER A 124 -31.95 -0.76 11.92
C SER A 124 -32.99 -1.27 12.93
N LEU A 125 -33.55 -0.35 13.72
CA LEU A 125 -34.59 -0.65 14.71
C LEU A 125 -36.01 -0.35 14.19
N GLU A 126 -36.14 0.19 12.98
CA GLU A 126 -37.40 0.58 12.36
C GLU A 126 -37.87 -0.44 11.32
N SER A 127 -39.14 -0.86 11.38
CA SER A 127 -39.70 -1.86 10.47
C SER A 127 -39.65 -1.44 8.99
N ASN A 128 -39.77 -0.13 8.72
CA ASN A 128 -39.73 0.44 7.37
C ASN A 128 -38.51 1.36 7.16
N GLY A 129 -37.54 1.35 8.08
CA GLY A 129 -36.38 2.22 8.04
C GLY A 129 -35.19 1.57 7.33
N GLU A 130 -34.22 2.40 6.97
CA GLU A 130 -32.90 2.00 6.49
C GLU A 130 -31.85 2.64 7.39
N ALA A 131 -30.84 1.85 7.78
CA ALA A 131 -29.73 2.36 8.57
C ALA A 131 -28.43 1.64 8.23
N GLY A 132 -27.31 2.29 8.48
CA GLY A 132 -26.01 1.67 8.24
C GLY A 132 -24.86 2.65 8.35
N ILE A 133 -23.81 2.37 7.60
CA ILE A 133 -22.58 3.16 7.58
C ILE A 133 -22.36 3.76 6.19
N CYS A 134 -21.69 4.90 6.16
CA CYS A 134 -21.38 5.60 4.93
C CYS A 134 -19.99 6.25 4.99
N GLN A 135 -19.43 6.55 3.82
CA GLN A 135 -18.17 7.27 3.67
C GLN A 135 -18.26 8.21 2.47
N GLY A 136 -18.00 9.49 2.71
CA GLY A 136 -17.99 10.54 1.68
C GLY A 136 -16.59 10.84 1.15
N ASN A 137 -16.50 11.88 0.33
CA ASN A 137 -15.25 12.35 -0.29
C ASN A 137 -14.53 11.30 -1.13
N ILE A 138 -15.30 10.53 -1.90
CA ILE A 138 -14.79 9.50 -2.81
C ILE A 138 -14.84 10.04 -4.25
N GLY A 139 -13.69 10.14 -4.91
CA GLY A 139 -13.62 10.51 -6.32
C GLY A 139 -13.88 9.30 -7.22
N ILE A 140 -14.95 9.34 -8.02
CA ILE A 140 -15.26 8.34 -9.04
C ILE A 140 -14.85 8.89 -10.40
N ARG A 141 -14.06 8.12 -11.15
CA ARG A 141 -13.64 8.50 -12.50
C ARG A 141 -14.74 8.25 -13.54
N GLY A 142 -15.04 9.26 -14.34
CA GLY A 142 -15.94 9.18 -15.49
C GLY A 142 -15.42 8.26 -16.58
N GLY A 143 -16.34 7.57 -17.26
CA GLY A 143 -16.01 6.68 -18.36
C GLY A 143 -15.31 5.38 -17.96
N VAL A 144 -15.15 5.10 -16.66
CA VAL A 144 -14.55 3.87 -16.15
C VAL A 144 -15.52 3.18 -15.19
N ALA A 145 -15.76 1.88 -15.41
CA ALA A 145 -16.55 1.09 -14.49
C ALA A 145 -15.85 0.98 -13.13
N HIS A 146 -16.59 1.05 -12.05
CA HIS A 146 -16.13 0.82 -10.68
C HIS A 146 -16.96 -0.30 -10.07
N THR A 147 -16.30 -1.17 -9.30
CA THR A 147 -17.01 -2.24 -8.59
C THR A 147 -17.02 -1.93 -7.11
N PHE A 148 -18.22 -1.73 -6.57
CA PHE A 148 -18.48 -1.59 -5.14
C PHE A 148 -18.79 -2.97 -4.55
N LYS A 149 -18.06 -3.40 -3.53
CA LYS A 149 -18.18 -4.73 -2.90
C LYS A 149 -18.29 -4.60 -1.38
N ALA A 150 -18.95 -5.58 -0.79
CA ALA A 150 -18.88 -5.84 0.64
C ALA A 150 -18.98 -7.35 0.91
N VAL A 151 -18.40 -7.78 2.02
CA VAL A 151 -18.59 -9.13 2.56
C VAL A 151 -19.59 -9.02 3.70
N VAL A 152 -20.65 -9.81 3.66
CA VAL A 152 -21.77 -9.70 4.59
C VAL A 152 -22.09 -11.04 5.22
N SER A 153 -22.54 -11.03 6.47
CA SER A 153 -22.94 -12.24 7.18
C SER A 153 -23.98 -11.94 8.24
N THR A 154 -24.90 -12.88 8.45
CA THR A 154 -25.91 -12.77 9.49
C THR A 154 -25.48 -13.50 10.75
N LEU A 155 -25.84 -12.90 11.90
CA LEU A 155 -25.52 -13.43 13.22
C LEU A 155 -26.59 -14.39 13.78
N HIS A 156 -27.80 -14.35 13.22
CA HIS A 156 -28.97 -15.09 13.66
C HIS A 156 -29.82 -15.52 12.45
N PRO A 157 -30.70 -16.53 12.59
CA PRO A 157 -31.52 -17.09 11.50
C PRO A 157 -32.67 -16.15 11.06
N VAL A 158 -32.34 -14.93 10.62
CA VAL A 158 -33.31 -13.91 10.20
C VAL A 158 -32.89 -13.21 8.90
N ASP A 159 -33.58 -13.47 7.79
CA ASP A 159 -33.31 -12.84 6.48
C ASP A 159 -33.19 -11.33 6.61
N SER A 160 -32.10 -10.82 6.06
CA SER A 160 -31.70 -9.41 6.15
C SER A 160 -31.47 -8.86 4.76
N THR A 161 -32.13 -7.73 4.46
CA THR A 161 -32.00 -7.04 3.18
C THR A 161 -30.88 -6.01 3.30
N MET A 162 -29.76 -6.28 2.66
CA MET A 162 -28.61 -5.38 2.58
C MET A 162 -28.75 -4.43 1.39
N VAL A 163 -28.27 -3.21 1.55
CA VAL A 163 -28.25 -2.18 0.49
C VAL A 163 -26.82 -1.72 0.28
N LEU A 164 -26.36 -1.75 -0.97
CA LEU A 164 -25.20 -1.00 -1.42
C LEU A 164 -25.69 0.16 -2.28
N ARG A 165 -25.30 1.38 -1.93
CA ARG A 165 -25.66 2.59 -2.68
C ARG A 165 -24.45 3.49 -2.87
N VAL A 166 -24.38 4.13 -4.02
CA VAL A 166 -23.47 5.23 -4.32
C VAL A 166 -24.32 6.44 -4.71
N ALA A 167 -24.09 7.58 -4.08
CA ALA A 167 -24.73 8.85 -4.42
C ALA A 167 -23.69 9.93 -4.69
N ASP A 168 -24.03 10.94 -5.48
CA ASP A 168 -23.18 12.11 -5.69
C ASP A 168 -23.21 13.08 -4.49
N ALA A 169 -22.51 14.22 -4.63
CA ALA A 169 -22.45 15.25 -3.60
C ALA A 169 -23.81 15.92 -3.31
N ASP A 170 -24.72 15.93 -4.28
CA ASP A 170 -26.08 16.50 -4.16
C ASP A 170 -27.08 15.48 -3.57
N GLY A 171 -26.65 14.22 -3.40
CA GLY A 171 -27.47 13.13 -2.88
C GLY A 171 -28.24 12.36 -3.94
N ASN A 172 -27.99 12.62 -5.23
CA ASN A 172 -28.60 11.84 -6.30
C ASN A 172 -27.98 10.44 -6.33
N VAL A 173 -28.82 9.41 -6.39
CA VAL A 173 -28.36 8.02 -6.46
C VAL A 173 -27.75 7.75 -7.83
N LEU A 174 -26.46 7.42 -7.84
CA LEU A 174 -25.72 7.04 -9.05
C LEU A 174 -25.89 5.54 -9.34
N ALA A 175 -25.92 4.72 -8.29
CA ALA A 175 -26.19 3.30 -8.37
C ALA A 175 -26.69 2.77 -7.02
N GLU A 176 -27.62 1.83 -7.03
CA GLU A 176 -28.11 1.13 -5.84
C GLU A 176 -28.44 -0.31 -6.18
N ARG A 177 -28.17 -1.21 -5.23
CA ARG A 177 -28.65 -2.59 -5.30
C ARG A 177 -28.98 -3.13 -3.91
N GLU A 178 -30.09 -3.85 -3.85
CA GLU A 178 -30.51 -4.62 -2.68
C GLU A 178 -30.10 -6.09 -2.82
N PHE A 179 -29.75 -6.71 -1.70
CA PHE A 179 -29.39 -8.12 -1.62
C PHE A 179 -30.08 -8.75 -0.41
N THR A 180 -30.75 -9.87 -0.62
CA THR A 180 -31.23 -10.69 0.49
C THR A 180 -30.09 -11.60 0.94
N VAL A 181 -29.64 -11.44 2.18
CA VAL A 181 -28.67 -12.34 2.82
C VAL A 181 -29.45 -13.41 3.60
N ASN A 182 -29.35 -14.66 3.13
CA ASN A 182 -30.03 -15.78 3.76
C ASN A 182 -29.33 -16.19 5.05
N THR A 183 -30.14 -16.60 6.01
CA THR A 183 -29.72 -16.80 7.39
C THR A 183 -29.71 -18.22 7.88
N LYS A 184 -29.99 -19.18 7.00
CA LYS A 184 -29.64 -20.59 7.23
C LYS A 184 -28.12 -20.74 7.34
N ASP A 185 -27.36 -19.86 6.69
CA ASP A 185 -25.90 -19.84 6.70
C ASP A 185 -25.35 -18.79 7.69
N VAL A 186 -25.73 -18.94 8.97
CA VAL A 186 -25.27 -18.05 10.06
C VAL A 186 -23.74 -18.04 10.12
N ARG A 187 -23.14 -16.86 10.25
CA ARG A 187 -21.67 -16.65 10.28
C ARG A 187 -20.94 -17.14 9.02
N THR A 188 -21.66 -17.42 7.95
CA THR A 188 -21.07 -17.64 6.62
C THR A 188 -20.97 -16.30 5.92
N TRP A 189 -19.78 -16.01 5.39
CA TRP A 189 -19.49 -14.76 4.71
C TRP A 189 -19.89 -14.85 3.23
N THR A 190 -20.80 -13.96 2.81
CA THR A 190 -21.28 -13.85 1.44
C THR A 190 -20.77 -12.57 0.81
N ARG A 191 -20.26 -12.63 -0.42
CA ARG A 191 -19.83 -11.45 -1.17
C ARG A 191 -21.01 -10.85 -1.91
N ILE A 192 -21.26 -9.56 -1.73
CA ILE A 192 -22.24 -8.78 -2.49
C ILE A 192 -21.52 -7.68 -3.28
N SER A 193 -22.03 -7.35 -4.46
CA SER A 193 -21.39 -6.36 -5.34
C SER A 193 -22.37 -5.61 -6.24
N LEU A 194 -22.04 -4.34 -6.44
CA LEU A 194 -22.72 -3.40 -7.30
C LEU A 194 -21.68 -2.77 -8.24
N ASP A 195 -21.89 -2.92 -9.54
CA ASP A 195 -21.10 -2.19 -10.53
C ASP A 195 -21.73 -0.83 -10.81
N LEU A 196 -20.87 0.16 -11.02
CA LEU A 196 -21.20 1.57 -11.24
C LEU A 196 -20.41 2.07 -12.44
N MET A 197 -21.03 2.84 -13.32
CA MET A 197 -20.34 3.63 -14.33
C MET A 197 -20.98 5.00 -14.39
N VAL A 198 -20.16 6.05 -14.34
CA VAL A 198 -20.60 7.44 -14.43
C VAL A 198 -20.01 8.07 -15.69
N GLU A 199 -20.70 9.03 -16.29
CA GLU A 199 -20.24 9.67 -17.52
C GLU A 199 -19.06 10.62 -17.29
N LYS A 200 -19.07 11.36 -16.17
CA LYS A 200 -18.07 12.37 -15.82
C LYS A 200 -17.53 12.12 -14.43
N ASP A 201 -16.30 12.59 -14.20
CA ASP A 201 -15.69 12.58 -12.87
C ASP A 201 -16.63 13.24 -11.87
N THR A 202 -16.83 12.59 -10.72
CA THR A 202 -17.71 13.10 -9.67
C THR A 202 -17.20 12.73 -8.29
N MET A 203 -17.56 13.56 -7.31
CA MET A 203 -17.45 13.20 -5.90
C MET A 203 -18.68 12.42 -5.48
N ALA A 204 -18.46 11.39 -4.68
CA ALA A 204 -19.50 10.47 -4.25
C ALA A 204 -19.42 10.19 -2.75
N LYS A 205 -20.55 9.69 -2.25
CA LYS A 205 -20.71 9.07 -0.94
C LYS A 205 -21.23 7.63 -1.15
N ILE A 206 -20.58 6.68 -0.50
CA ILE A 206 -21.03 5.28 -0.50
C ILE A 206 -21.80 4.97 0.77
N PHE A 207 -22.74 4.03 0.67
CA PHE A 207 -23.58 3.58 1.77
C PHE A 207 -23.63 2.05 1.78
N VAL A 208 -23.45 1.48 2.96
CA VAL A 208 -23.72 0.07 3.24
C VAL A 208 -24.79 0.02 4.33
N GLY A 209 -25.97 -0.47 3.98
CA GLY A 209 -27.17 -0.41 4.80
C GLY A 209 -27.85 -1.74 5.02
N VAL A 210 -28.77 -1.74 5.97
CA VAL A 210 -29.80 -2.77 6.14
C VAL A 210 -31.19 -2.14 6.14
N LYS A 211 -32.13 -2.78 5.44
CA LYS A 211 -33.55 -2.36 5.38
C LYS A 211 -34.42 -3.16 6.36
N GLY A 212 -35.38 -2.44 6.95
CA GLY A 212 -36.29 -2.95 7.96
C GLY A 212 -35.62 -3.23 9.30
N LYS A 213 -36.39 -3.74 10.26
CA LYS A 213 -35.92 -4.00 11.63
C LYS A 213 -35.01 -5.24 11.68
N LYS A 214 -33.80 -5.10 11.16
CA LYS A 214 -32.83 -6.15 10.83
C LYS A 214 -31.41 -5.67 11.09
N TYR A 215 -30.45 -6.59 11.04
CA TYR A 215 -29.03 -6.28 11.21
C TYR A 215 -28.16 -7.31 10.50
N CYS A 216 -26.95 -6.89 10.14
CA CYS A 216 -25.98 -7.71 9.43
C CYS A 216 -24.56 -7.32 9.83
N ALA A 217 -23.64 -8.29 9.84
CA ALA A 217 -22.22 -8.02 9.91
C ALA A 217 -21.69 -7.71 8.50
N VAL A 218 -20.85 -6.69 8.41
CA VAL A 218 -20.21 -6.21 7.18
C VAL A 218 -18.71 -6.27 7.37
N GLY A 219 -17.97 -6.72 6.37
CA GLY A 219 -16.53 -6.84 6.31
C GLY A 219 -15.99 -6.49 4.93
N ALA A 220 -14.68 -6.19 4.86
CA ALA A 220 -13.91 -5.95 3.62
C ALA A 220 -14.64 -5.13 2.54
N VAL A 221 -15.17 -3.96 2.91
CA VAL A 221 -15.86 -3.06 1.97
C VAL A 221 -14.86 -2.53 0.93
N SER A 222 -15.21 -2.48 -0.34
CA SER A 222 -14.25 -2.11 -1.39
C SER A 222 -14.92 -1.31 -2.48
N LEU A 223 -14.26 -0.26 -2.97
CA LEU A 223 -14.66 0.42 -4.19
C LEU A 223 -13.38 0.71 -4.97
N MET A 224 -13.27 0.10 -6.14
CA MET A 224 -12.12 0.26 -7.02
C MET A 224 -12.58 0.44 -8.46
N PRO A 225 -11.84 1.21 -9.28
CA PRO A 225 -12.04 1.19 -10.72
C PRO A 225 -11.71 -0.20 -11.28
N ALA A 226 -12.52 -0.70 -12.20
CA ALA A 226 -12.45 -2.06 -12.72
C ALA A 226 -11.22 -2.32 -13.60
N ASP A 227 -10.56 -1.27 -14.09
CA ASP A 227 -9.32 -1.33 -14.86
C ASP A 227 -8.06 -1.32 -13.98
N ASN A 228 -8.19 -1.44 -12.66
CA ASN A 228 -7.05 -1.59 -11.75
C ASN A 228 -6.19 -2.81 -12.11
N PHE A 229 -4.88 -2.72 -11.83
CA PHE A 229 -3.93 -3.80 -11.99
C PHE A 229 -3.60 -4.40 -10.62
N HIS A 230 -4.09 -5.59 -10.28
CA HIS A 230 -3.83 -6.23 -8.97
C HIS A 230 -4.14 -5.32 -7.77
N GLY A 231 -5.27 -4.60 -7.80
CA GLY A 231 -5.62 -3.64 -6.74
C GLY A 231 -4.81 -2.33 -6.78
N MET A 232 -3.93 -2.16 -7.77
CA MET A 232 -3.15 -0.94 -8.01
C MET A 232 -3.74 -0.09 -9.12
N ARG A 233 -3.55 1.22 -8.99
CA ARG A 233 -3.95 2.23 -9.96
C ARG A 233 -3.20 2.07 -11.27
N ALA A 234 -3.93 1.83 -12.36
CA ALA A 234 -3.34 1.61 -13.67
C ALA A 234 -2.51 2.82 -14.15
N ASP A 235 -2.98 4.05 -13.92
CA ASP A 235 -2.25 5.27 -14.27
C ASP A 235 -0.91 5.39 -13.53
N VAL A 236 -0.86 5.04 -12.24
CA VAL A 236 0.38 5.06 -11.45
C VAL A 236 1.35 3.98 -11.91
N VAL A 237 0.85 2.76 -12.19
CA VAL A 237 1.67 1.65 -12.70
C VAL A 237 2.32 2.01 -14.04
N GLU A 238 1.56 2.60 -14.95
CA GLU A 238 2.07 3.02 -16.26
C GLU A 238 3.08 4.18 -16.12
N ASN A 239 2.82 5.15 -15.23
CA ASN A 239 3.79 6.21 -14.93
C ASN A 239 5.11 5.66 -14.36
N LEU A 240 5.05 4.65 -13.48
CA LEU A 240 6.26 4.00 -12.93
C LEU A 240 7.10 3.32 -14.02
N ARG A 241 6.44 2.76 -15.04
CA ARG A 241 7.11 2.22 -16.23
C ARG A 241 7.74 3.33 -17.07
N ASP A 242 6.99 4.40 -17.32
CA ASP A 242 7.41 5.47 -18.23
C ASP A 242 8.61 6.28 -17.67
N ILE A 243 8.72 6.42 -16.34
CA ILE A 243 9.92 7.00 -15.70
C ILE A 243 11.12 6.05 -15.66
N GLY A 244 10.98 4.82 -16.17
CA GLY A 244 12.08 3.85 -16.25
C GLY A 244 12.51 3.29 -14.89
N THR A 245 11.56 3.04 -13.98
CA THR A 245 11.87 2.39 -12.69
C THR A 245 12.48 1.02 -12.94
N SER A 246 13.75 0.82 -12.53
CA SER A 246 14.48 -0.42 -12.80
C SER A 246 14.51 -1.40 -11.62
N ILE A 247 14.25 -0.91 -10.41
CA ILE A 247 14.26 -1.67 -9.16
C ILE A 247 13.22 -1.11 -8.19
N VAL A 248 12.48 -1.98 -7.50
CA VAL A 248 11.52 -1.59 -6.47
C VAL A 248 11.88 -2.29 -5.15
N ARG A 249 12.25 -1.50 -4.14
CA ARG A 249 12.50 -1.97 -2.78
C ARG A 249 11.18 -2.05 -2.00
N TRP A 250 10.88 -3.22 -1.44
CA TRP A 250 9.65 -3.50 -0.67
C TRP A 250 9.88 -4.57 0.40
N PRO A 251 9.16 -4.55 1.53
CA PRO A 251 8.67 -3.34 2.17
C PRO A 251 9.85 -2.38 2.39
N GLY A 252 9.64 -1.11 2.07
CA GLY A 252 10.63 -0.06 2.26
C GLY A 252 10.60 0.54 3.65
N GLY A 253 11.70 1.20 4.00
CA GLY A 253 11.86 2.02 5.20
C GLY A 253 11.46 1.34 6.51
N ASN A 254 10.97 2.14 7.46
CA ASN A 254 10.61 1.67 8.80
C ASN A 254 9.51 0.61 8.75
N PHE A 255 8.66 0.61 7.72
CA PHE A 255 7.61 -0.40 7.53
C PHE A 255 8.17 -1.83 7.39
N ALA A 256 9.40 -2.00 6.90
CA ALA A 256 10.04 -3.31 6.85
C ALA A 256 10.20 -3.97 8.24
N GLY A 257 10.29 -3.17 9.31
CA GLY A 257 10.38 -3.65 10.69
C GLY A 257 9.08 -4.24 11.24
N GLU A 258 7.97 -4.10 10.52
CA GLU A 258 6.65 -4.58 10.95
C GLU A 258 5.86 -5.33 9.88
N TYR A 259 6.37 -5.39 8.65
CA TYR A 259 5.76 -6.14 7.57
C TYR A 259 5.67 -7.65 7.88
N ARG A 260 4.50 -8.24 7.63
CA ARG A 260 4.25 -9.67 7.80
C ARG A 260 3.97 -10.32 6.44
N TRP A 261 5.03 -10.70 5.73
CA TRP A 261 4.94 -11.21 4.36
C TRP A 261 4.01 -12.42 4.19
N ARG A 262 3.87 -13.27 5.22
CA ARG A 262 3.01 -14.46 5.18
C ARG A 262 1.53 -14.12 5.00
N ASP A 263 1.06 -12.99 5.53
CA ASP A 263 -0.33 -12.57 5.33
C ASP A 263 -0.60 -12.27 3.85
N GLY A 264 0.42 -11.85 3.11
CA GLY A 264 0.39 -11.73 1.64
C GLY A 264 0.24 -13.06 0.88
N LEU A 265 0.41 -14.23 1.54
CA LEU A 265 0.15 -15.54 0.93
C LEU A 265 -1.34 -15.88 0.87
N ILE A 266 -2.18 -15.20 1.65
CA ILE A 266 -3.63 -15.35 1.52
C ILE A 266 -4.02 -14.76 0.17
N ALA A 267 -4.56 -15.62 -0.70
CA ALA A 267 -4.80 -15.29 -2.10
C ALA A 267 -5.74 -14.10 -2.28
N ASP A 268 -6.83 -14.05 -1.52
CA ASP A 268 -7.78 -12.94 -1.56
C ASP A 268 -7.37 -11.84 -0.57
N PRO A 269 -7.06 -10.61 -1.05
CA PRO A 269 -6.81 -9.47 -0.17
C PRO A 269 -7.93 -9.23 0.83
N ASP A 270 -9.19 -9.50 0.48
CA ASP A 270 -10.34 -9.28 1.35
C ASP A 270 -10.34 -10.18 2.60
N GLU A 271 -9.59 -11.28 2.56
CA GLU A 271 -9.43 -12.22 3.65
C GLU A 271 -8.18 -11.97 4.51
N ARG A 272 -7.31 -11.03 4.10
CA ARG A 272 -6.12 -10.65 4.86
C ARG A 272 -6.50 -9.72 6.00
N ALA A 273 -6.17 -10.09 7.23
CA ALA A 273 -6.43 -9.25 8.39
C ALA A 273 -5.56 -7.99 8.38
N PRO A 274 -6.12 -6.83 8.79
CA PRO A 274 -5.32 -5.63 8.96
C PRO A 274 -4.34 -5.80 10.13
N ILE A 275 -3.22 -5.07 10.12
CA ILE A 275 -2.21 -5.10 11.18
C ILE A 275 -2.08 -3.70 11.76
N GLN A 276 -2.15 -3.58 13.08
CA GLN A 276 -1.80 -2.33 13.74
C GLN A 276 -0.28 -2.18 13.77
N SER A 277 0.19 -1.06 13.25
CA SER A 277 1.58 -0.65 13.36
C SER A 277 1.93 -0.30 14.79
N TYR A 278 3.09 -0.75 15.26
CA TYR A 278 3.58 -0.38 16.59
C TYR A 278 4.17 1.05 16.64
N THR A 279 4.54 1.61 15.48
CA THR A 279 4.92 3.02 15.30
C THR A 279 3.73 3.88 14.85
N GLU A 280 2.55 3.26 14.74
CA GLU A 280 1.26 3.89 14.46
C GLU A 280 1.32 4.80 13.22
N ILE A 281 1.08 6.10 13.41
CA ILE A 281 0.98 7.09 12.33
C ILE A 281 2.32 7.38 11.65
N GLU A 282 3.45 6.98 12.23
CA GLU A 282 4.78 7.24 11.66
C GLU A 282 4.94 6.51 10.32
N THR A 283 4.61 5.23 10.28
CA THR A 283 4.69 4.40 9.08
C THR A 283 3.37 4.38 8.30
N HIS A 284 2.24 4.60 8.99
CA HIS A 284 0.90 4.49 8.42
C HIS A 284 0.04 5.75 8.63
N PRO A 285 0.48 6.92 8.14
CA PRO A 285 -0.20 8.20 8.41
C PRO A 285 -1.61 8.30 7.78
N HIS A 286 -1.90 7.53 6.73
CA HIS A 286 -3.16 7.63 5.97
C HIS A 286 -4.20 6.56 6.33
N SER A 287 -3.84 5.62 7.20
CA SER A 287 -4.69 4.54 7.67
C SER A 287 -4.84 4.52 9.19
N LEU A 288 -4.48 5.62 9.88
CA LEU A 288 -4.50 5.73 11.35
C LEU A 288 -3.68 4.64 12.04
N GLY A 289 -2.53 4.30 11.49
CA GLY A 289 -1.66 3.28 12.09
C GLY A 289 -1.96 1.84 11.67
N TYR A 290 -2.69 1.59 10.58
CA TYR A 290 -3.05 0.24 10.17
C TYR A 290 -2.59 -0.11 8.75
N ASP A 291 -1.92 -1.24 8.56
CA ASP A 291 -1.82 -1.84 7.24
C ASP A 291 -3.08 -2.65 6.96
N SER A 292 -3.76 -2.41 5.83
CA SER A 292 -4.87 -3.27 5.41
C SER A 292 -4.40 -4.58 4.76
N ASN A 293 -3.09 -4.75 4.51
CA ASN A 293 -2.50 -5.87 3.77
C ASN A 293 -3.06 -6.03 2.34
N ASP A 294 -3.53 -4.94 1.73
CA ASP A 294 -4.12 -4.98 0.38
C ASP A 294 -3.06 -5.18 -0.71
N ILE A 295 -1.85 -4.64 -0.52
CA ILE A 295 -0.70 -4.85 -1.40
C ILE A 295 0.33 -5.71 -0.67
N GLY A 296 0.62 -6.88 -1.23
CA GLY A 296 1.54 -7.86 -0.67
C GLY A 296 2.70 -8.22 -1.61
N MET A 297 3.41 -9.27 -1.21
CA MET A 297 4.56 -9.81 -1.93
C MET A 297 4.28 -10.09 -3.42
N GLU A 298 3.20 -10.81 -3.72
CA GLU A 298 2.83 -11.18 -5.10
C GLU A 298 2.45 -9.95 -5.93
N ASP A 299 1.78 -8.97 -5.32
CA ASP A 299 1.35 -7.74 -5.99
C ASP A 299 2.57 -6.89 -6.40
N VAL A 300 3.59 -6.83 -5.55
CA VAL A 300 4.85 -6.11 -5.85
C VAL A 300 5.70 -6.86 -6.88
N ILE A 301 5.72 -8.19 -6.86
CA ILE A 301 6.39 -8.98 -7.92
C ILE A 301 5.70 -8.72 -9.26
N ALA A 302 4.36 -8.78 -9.31
CA ALA A 302 3.58 -8.51 -10.51
C ALA A 302 3.79 -7.07 -11.01
N LEU A 303 3.88 -6.09 -10.11
CA LEU A 303 4.25 -4.71 -10.45
C LEU A 303 5.61 -4.66 -11.16
N CYS A 304 6.64 -5.29 -10.57
CA CYS A 304 7.98 -5.30 -11.13
C CYS A 304 8.00 -5.93 -12.54
N GLU A 305 7.34 -7.07 -12.71
CA GLU A 305 7.20 -7.75 -14.01
C GLU A 305 6.50 -6.85 -15.05
N LYS A 306 5.43 -6.16 -14.65
CA LYS A 306 4.64 -5.26 -15.51
C LYS A 306 5.43 -4.03 -15.98
N ILE A 307 6.27 -3.46 -15.13
CA ILE A 307 7.02 -2.23 -15.44
C ILE A 307 8.46 -2.49 -15.93
N GLY A 308 8.90 -3.75 -15.96
CA GLY A 308 10.27 -4.12 -16.33
C GLY A 308 11.31 -3.84 -15.23
N ALA A 309 10.88 -3.75 -13.97
CA ALA A 309 11.74 -3.61 -12.80
C ALA A 309 12.10 -4.97 -12.19
N VAL A 310 13.07 -4.98 -11.28
CA VAL A 310 13.35 -6.13 -10.42
C VAL A 310 12.90 -5.85 -8.97
N PRO A 311 12.31 -6.85 -8.27
CA PRO A 311 11.97 -6.70 -6.86
C PRO A 311 13.22 -6.80 -5.99
N PHE A 312 13.29 -5.96 -4.97
CA PHE A 312 14.32 -5.94 -3.93
C PHE A 312 13.66 -6.02 -2.55
N PHE A 313 13.74 -7.18 -1.91
CA PHE A 313 13.02 -7.41 -0.67
C PHE A 313 13.82 -7.12 0.59
N THR A 314 13.18 -6.55 1.62
CA THR A 314 13.82 -6.29 2.92
C THR A 314 13.26 -7.23 3.97
N ILE A 315 14.12 -8.04 4.61
CA ILE A 315 13.71 -8.93 5.70
C ILE A 315 13.57 -8.20 7.02
N ASN A 316 12.70 -8.68 7.90
CA ASN A 316 12.61 -8.23 9.28
C ASN A 316 13.56 -9.06 10.17
N ALA A 317 14.86 -8.80 10.05
CA ALA A 317 15.90 -9.60 10.71
C ALA A 317 15.88 -9.56 12.25
N TYR A 318 15.14 -8.63 12.86
CA TYR A 318 15.04 -8.52 14.31
C TYR A 318 13.93 -9.40 14.90
N TRP A 319 12.74 -9.38 14.31
CA TRP A 319 11.58 -10.12 14.83
C TRP A 319 11.43 -11.52 14.24
N GLU A 320 11.95 -11.75 13.05
CA GLU A 320 11.87 -13.02 12.35
C GLU A 320 13.12 -13.88 12.59
N SER A 321 12.98 -15.18 12.41
CA SER A 321 14.08 -16.15 12.47
C SER A 321 14.74 -16.34 11.09
N PRO A 322 15.95 -16.92 11.03
CA PRO A 322 16.56 -17.31 9.76
C PRO A 322 15.66 -18.22 8.90
N GLN A 323 14.87 -19.10 9.54
CA GLN A 323 13.93 -19.97 8.84
C GLN A 323 12.80 -19.18 8.18
N ASP A 324 12.31 -18.12 8.84
CA ASP A 324 11.29 -17.24 8.25
C ASP A 324 11.80 -16.56 6.98
N SER A 325 13.07 -16.13 6.97
CA SER A 325 13.70 -15.54 5.78
C SER A 325 13.86 -16.57 4.65
N VAL A 326 14.24 -17.82 4.96
CA VAL A 326 14.29 -18.92 3.98
C VAL A 326 12.92 -19.23 3.41
N ASP A 327 11.88 -19.29 4.26
CA ASP A 327 10.51 -19.53 3.81
C ASP A 327 10.04 -18.42 2.86
N TRP A 328 10.43 -17.17 3.13
CA TRP A 328 10.10 -16.06 2.24
C TRP A 328 10.79 -16.17 0.88
N VAL A 329 12.07 -16.53 0.86
CA VAL A 329 12.80 -16.84 -0.38
C VAL A 329 12.09 -17.94 -1.19
N LYS A 330 11.67 -19.03 -0.52
CA LYS A 330 10.92 -20.12 -1.15
C LYS A 330 9.59 -19.65 -1.73
N ALA A 331 8.85 -18.83 -0.99
CA ALA A 331 7.58 -18.28 -1.45
C ALA A 331 7.74 -17.41 -2.71
N CYS A 332 8.88 -16.73 -2.86
CA CYS A 332 9.19 -15.95 -4.05
C CYS A 332 9.49 -16.82 -5.29
N LYS A 333 9.73 -18.13 -5.13
CA LYS A 333 9.94 -19.10 -6.24
C LYS A 333 11.04 -18.66 -7.21
N GLY A 334 12.11 -18.07 -6.70
CA GLY A 334 13.25 -17.59 -7.50
C GLY A 334 13.01 -16.29 -8.28
N ARG A 335 11.85 -15.63 -8.15
CA ARG A 335 11.55 -14.35 -8.83
C ARG A 335 12.24 -13.13 -8.18
N VAL A 336 12.72 -13.27 -6.95
CA VAL A 336 13.38 -12.20 -6.18
C VAL A 336 14.81 -12.60 -5.86
N LYS A 337 15.78 -11.83 -6.36
CA LYS A 337 17.22 -12.09 -6.19
C LYS A 337 17.94 -11.11 -5.29
N LEU A 338 17.37 -9.94 -5.04
CA LEU A 338 17.98 -8.89 -4.22
C LEU A 338 17.29 -8.88 -2.85
N TRP A 339 18.07 -8.96 -1.78
CA TRP A 339 17.55 -9.05 -0.40
C TRP A 339 18.34 -8.19 0.57
N SER A 340 17.67 -7.29 1.30
CA SER A 340 18.25 -6.43 2.33
C SER A 340 18.10 -7.07 3.70
N LEU A 341 19.19 -7.14 4.44
CA LEU A 341 19.22 -7.66 5.82
C LEU A 341 18.79 -6.58 6.82
N GLY A 342 17.51 -6.25 6.82
CA GLY A 342 16.93 -5.19 7.64
C GLY A 342 16.89 -3.82 6.96
N ASN A 343 16.47 -2.81 7.72
CA ASN A 343 16.39 -1.41 7.30
C ASN A 343 17.08 -0.53 8.35
N GLU A 344 17.94 0.41 7.94
CA GLU A 344 18.52 1.45 8.81
C GLU A 344 19.14 0.91 10.12
N MET A 345 19.66 -0.33 10.09
CA MET A 345 20.17 -0.95 11.30
C MET A 345 21.33 -0.11 11.86
N GLY A 346 21.43 -0.05 13.19
CA GLY A 346 22.43 0.75 13.88
C GLY A 346 21.95 2.14 14.30
N HIS A 347 20.86 2.64 13.71
CA HIS A 347 20.23 3.88 14.18
C HIS A 347 19.38 3.67 15.44
N ALA A 348 19.25 4.72 16.25
CA ALA A 348 18.57 4.67 17.54
C ALA A 348 17.07 4.33 17.46
N HIS A 349 16.39 4.71 16.37
CA HIS A 349 14.96 4.47 16.17
C HIS A 349 14.63 3.07 15.66
N MET A 350 15.59 2.37 15.05
CA MET A 350 15.40 0.99 14.63
C MET A 350 15.50 0.05 15.83
N GLU A 351 14.99 -1.16 15.70
CA GLU A 351 15.20 -2.20 16.70
C GLU A 351 16.56 -2.90 16.51
N GLY A 352 16.96 -3.73 17.48
CA GLY A 352 18.21 -4.49 17.38
C GLY A 352 19.50 -3.73 17.71
N PRO A 353 20.65 -4.42 17.57
CA PRO A 353 21.94 -3.92 18.04
C PRO A 353 22.40 -2.63 17.36
N LYS A 354 23.13 -1.80 18.11
CA LYS A 354 23.68 -0.50 17.65
C LYS A 354 25.18 -0.54 17.35
N SER A 355 25.78 -1.73 17.32
CA SER A 355 27.18 -1.92 16.96
C SER A 355 27.32 -2.77 15.69
N PRO A 356 28.40 -2.60 14.92
CA PRO A 356 28.70 -3.46 13.76
C PRO A 356 28.74 -4.95 14.12
N GLU A 357 29.34 -5.30 15.26
CA GLU A 357 29.45 -6.68 15.73
C GLU A 357 28.09 -7.27 16.06
N GLY A 358 27.24 -6.51 16.75
CA GLY A 358 25.89 -6.93 17.11
C GLY A 358 25.01 -7.10 15.87
N TYR A 359 25.07 -6.15 14.93
CA TYR A 359 24.36 -6.27 13.65
C TYR A 359 24.78 -7.52 12.90
N THR A 360 26.10 -7.72 12.74
CA THR A 360 26.65 -8.88 12.04
C THR A 360 26.23 -10.19 12.70
N ALA A 361 26.28 -10.27 14.02
CA ALA A 361 25.86 -11.46 14.77
C ALA A 361 24.37 -11.79 14.57
N MET A 362 23.53 -10.76 14.45
CA MET A 362 22.09 -10.91 14.23
C MET A 362 21.77 -11.31 12.78
N VAL A 363 22.36 -10.66 11.76
CA VAL A 363 21.96 -10.90 10.36
C VAL A 363 22.70 -12.04 9.67
N ARG A 364 23.90 -12.40 10.13
CA ARG A 364 24.71 -13.47 9.50
C ARG A 364 23.97 -14.80 9.42
N PRO A 365 23.28 -15.29 10.48
CA PRO A 365 22.51 -16.52 10.39
C PRO A 365 21.40 -16.48 9.32
N HIS A 366 20.76 -15.32 9.10
CA HIS A 366 19.77 -15.15 8.03
C HIS A 366 20.42 -15.25 6.66
N ALA A 367 21.50 -14.49 6.44
CA ALA A 367 22.22 -14.49 5.17
C ALA A 367 22.74 -15.87 4.78
N GLU A 368 23.37 -16.58 5.73
CA GLU A 368 23.90 -17.93 5.51
C GLU A 368 22.77 -18.93 5.19
N ALA A 369 21.64 -18.88 5.91
CA ALA A 369 20.50 -19.75 5.65
C ALA A 369 19.87 -19.47 4.27
N MET A 370 19.69 -18.20 3.92
CA MET A 370 19.14 -17.78 2.61
C MET A 370 20.05 -18.19 1.46
N LEU A 371 21.37 -17.99 1.58
CA LEU A 371 22.34 -18.37 0.56
C LEU A 371 22.52 -19.88 0.43
N LYS A 372 22.29 -20.63 1.52
CA LYS A 372 22.25 -22.10 1.47
C LYS A 372 21.04 -22.60 0.67
N GLU A 373 19.89 -21.92 0.80
CA GLU A 373 18.68 -22.23 0.02
C GLU A 373 18.84 -21.83 -1.45
N ASP A 374 19.29 -20.60 -1.73
CA ASP A 374 19.53 -20.11 -3.08
C ASP A 374 20.89 -19.36 -3.14
N PRO A 375 21.97 -20.02 -3.62
CA PRO A 375 23.29 -19.40 -3.73
C PRO A 375 23.37 -18.24 -4.74
N SER A 376 22.35 -18.04 -5.58
CA SER A 376 22.33 -16.96 -6.57
C SER A 376 21.83 -15.61 -6.02
N LEU A 377 21.32 -15.60 -4.78
CA LEU A 377 20.85 -14.37 -4.13
C LEU A 377 21.99 -13.35 -3.97
N LYS A 378 21.62 -12.08 -4.05
CA LYS A 378 22.45 -10.94 -3.64
C LYS A 378 21.91 -10.42 -2.33
N ILE A 379 22.72 -10.56 -1.29
CA ILE A 379 22.40 -10.10 0.05
C ILE A 379 23.06 -8.74 0.27
N ILE A 380 22.27 -7.74 0.66
CA ILE A 380 22.69 -6.37 0.91
C ILE A 380 22.64 -6.10 2.41
N ALA A 381 23.74 -5.63 2.99
CA ALA A 381 23.78 -5.13 4.36
C ALA A 381 23.07 -3.76 4.44
N SER A 382 22.48 -3.46 5.60
CA SER A 382 21.75 -2.22 5.84
C SER A 382 22.28 -1.55 7.09
N GLY A 383 22.79 -0.32 6.96
CA GLY A 383 23.37 0.45 8.05
C GLY A 383 24.71 1.08 7.65
N HIS A 384 25.35 1.76 8.61
CA HIS A 384 26.59 2.54 8.41
C HIS A 384 27.87 1.70 8.38
N TYR A 385 27.74 0.41 8.62
CA TYR A 385 28.82 -0.47 9.06
C TYR A 385 29.23 -1.50 8.03
#